data_AF-A0A3D0JJT5-F1
#
_entry.id   AF-A0A3D0JJT5-F1
#
_cell.length_a   1.000
_cell.length_b   1.000
_cell.length_c   1.000
_cell.angle_alpha   90.00
_cell.angle_beta   90.00
_cell.angle_gamma   90.00
#
_symmetry.space_group_name_H-M   'P 1'
#
loop_
_entity.id
_entity.type
_entity.pdbx_description
1 polymer ?
#
loop_
_entity_poly.entity_id
_entity_poly.type
_entity_poly.pdbx_seq_one_letter_code
_entity_poly.pdbx_strand_id
1 'polypeptide(L)'
;MPDAFIKVANQLREAWPDPIPTCHRRLFADGRIILDLHLNDAEVVFSQLSGSIDAWCLDGFSPDRNPTLWTNELFRALAKHSHRTTTLSTFTSARLVRDGLTDAGFSVEKVQGYGG
;
A
#
# COMPACT_ATOMS: atom_id res chain seq x y z
N MET A 1 -1.42 -20.80 -13.66
CA MET A 1 -1.66 -20.23 -12.32
C MET A 1 -2.32 -21.31 -11.47
N PRO A 2 -1.96 -21.47 -10.19
CA PRO A 2 -2.63 -22.43 -9.31
C PRO A 2 -4.13 -22.13 -9.21
N ASP A 3 -4.99 -23.16 -9.17
CA ASP A 3 -6.46 -23.04 -9.13
C ASP A 3 -6.98 -22.13 -7.99
N ALA A 4 -6.25 -22.10 -6.88
CA ALA A 4 -6.55 -21.23 -5.74
C ALA A 4 -6.53 -19.74 -6.11
N PHE A 5 -5.59 -19.30 -6.96
CA PHE A 5 -5.52 -17.91 -7.41
C PHE A 5 -6.72 -17.55 -8.30
N ILE A 6 -7.14 -18.47 -9.17
CA ILE A 6 -8.30 -18.25 -10.06
C ILE A 6 -9.58 -18.07 -9.22
N LYS A 7 -9.75 -18.89 -8.18
CA LYS A 7 -10.90 -18.79 -7.27
C LYS A 7 -10.94 -17.43 -6.56
N VAL A 8 -9.82 -16.99 -5.97
CA VAL A 8 -9.74 -15.69 -5.28
C VAL A 8 -9.95 -14.53 -6.25
N ALA A 9 -9.36 -14.60 -7.45
CA ALA A 9 -9.53 -13.56 -8.47
C ALA A 9 -11.00 -13.43 -8.92
N ASN A 10 -11.72 -14.54 -9.09
CA ASN A 10 -13.14 -14.48 -9.45
C ASN A 10 -13.99 -13.88 -8.33
N GLN A 11 -13.74 -14.23 -7.07
CA GLN A 11 -14.43 -13.62 -5.93
C GLN A 11 -14.20 -12.10 -5.86
N LEU A 12 -12.96 -11.64 -6.09
CA LEU A 12 -12.65 -10.22 -6.14
C LEU A 12 -13.37 -9.51 -7.30
N ARG A 13 -13.41 -10.14 -8.48
CA ARG A 13 -14.08 -9.59 -9.67
C ARG A 13 -15.58 -9.43 -9.47
N GLU A 14 -16.24 -10.44 -8.88
CA GLU A 14 -17.67 -10.39 -8.56
C GLU A 14 -17.98 -9.30 -7.52
N ALA A 15 -17.04 -9.05 -6.60
CA ALA A 15 -17.17 -8.05 -5.55
C ALA A 15 -16.66 -6.65 -5.94
N TRP A 16 -16.19 -6.45 -7.18
CA TRP A 16 -15.53 -5.20 -7.58
C TRP A 16 -16.49 -3.99 -7.50
N PRO A 17 -16.10 -2.87 -6.88
CA PRO A 17 -16.97 -1.71 -6.74
C PRO A 17 -17.09 -0.89 -8.03
N ASP A 18 -18.16 -0.11 -8.11
CA ASP A 18 -18.24 1.03 -9.02
C ASP A 18 -17.14 2.06 -8.70
N PRO A 19 -16.66 2.83 -9.70
CA PRO A 19 -15.58 3.80 -9.55
C PRO A 19 -16.04 5.09 -8.84
N ILE A 20 -16.61 4.94 -7.64
CA ILE A 20 -17.09 6.04 -6.80
C ILE A 20 -15.97 6.41 -5.81
N PRO A 21 -15.58 7.71 -5.66
CA PRO A 21 -14.48 8.13 -4.81
C PRO A 21 -14.74 8.00 -3.30
N THR A 22 -14.70 6.79 -2.79
CA THR A 22 -14.99 6.45 -1.39
C THR A 22 -14.22 5.20 -0.96
N CYS A 23 -14.41 4.80 0.31
CA CYS A 23 -13.99 3.51 0.82
C CYS A 23 -15.05 2.46 0.50
N HIS A 24 -14.67 1.42 -0.23
CA HIS A 24 -15.49 0.26 -0.53
C HIS A 24 -15.04 -0.94 0.28
N ARG A 25 -15.75 -1.24 1.38
CA ARG A 25 -15.48 -2.44 2.18
C ARG A 25 -16.05 -3.69 1.52
N ARG A 26 -15.26 -4.76 1.43
CA ARG A 26 -15.65 -6.09 0.95
C ARG A 26 -15.23 -7.16 1.95
N LEU A 27 -16.10 -8.14 2.15
CA LEU A 27 -15.89 -9.25 3.07
C LEU A 27 -15.65 -10.53 2.28
N PHE A 28 -14.54 -11.21 2.56
CA PHE A 28 -14.19 -12.49 1.97
C PHE A 28 -13.94 -13.53 3.06
N ALA A 29 -13.94 -14.81 2.67
CA ALA A 29 -13.67 -15.93 3.58
C ALA A 29 -14.51 -15.86 4.88
N ASP A 30 -15.83 -15.67 4.74
CA ASP A 30 -16.79 -15.56 5.85
C ASP A 30 -16.47 -14.40 6.82
N GLY A 31 -15.90 -13.32 6.30
CA GLY A 31 -15.51 -12.15 7.09
C GLY A 31 -14.13 -12.25 7.75
N ARG A 32 -13.38 -13.34 7.52
CA ARG A 32 -11.97 -13.45 7.97
C ARG A 32 -11.03 -12.50 7.24
N ILE A 33 -11.42 -12.06 6.04
CA ILE A 33 -10.67 -11.07 5.25
C ILE A 33 -11.60 -9.90 4.98
N ILE A 34 -11.18 -8.72 5.41
CA ILE A 34 -11.83 -7.44 5.13
C ILE A 34 -10.90 -6.68 4.20
N LEU A 35 -11.38 -6.37 3.00
CA LEU A 35 -10.68 -5.49 2.06
C LEU A 35 -11.38 -4.14 2.04
N ASP A 36 -10.67 -3.09 2.45
CA ASP A 36 -11.10 -1.71 2.26
C ASP A 36 -10.42 -1.15 1.02
N LEU A 37 -11.17 -1.01 -0.08
CA LEU A 37 -10.68 -0.41 -1.31
C LEU A 37 -11.00 1.08 -1.34
N HIS A 38 -9.98 1.91 -1.10
CA HIS A 38 -10.11 3.35 -1.18
C HIS A 38 -9.84 3.82 -2.62
N LEU A 39 -10.86 4.35 -3.28
CA LEU A 39 -10.73 4.93 -4.63
C LEU A 39 -10.55 6.44 -4.52
N ASN A 40 -9.32 6.90 -4.25
CA ASN A 40 -9.00 8.32 -4.22
C ASN A 40 -7.48 8.53 -4.30
N ASP A 41 -7.04 9.78 -4.27
CA ASP A 41 -5.64 10.11 -4.01
C ASP A 41 -5.20 9.57 -2.65
N ALA A 42 -4.01 8.97 -2.58
CA ALA A 42 -3.48 8.34 -1.39
C ALA A 42 -3.33 9.33 -0.22
N GLU A 43 -2.93 10.57 -0.48
CA GLU A 43 -2.78 11.60 0.56
C GLU A 43 -4.13 11.96 1.19
N VAL A 44 -5.18 12.05 0.36
CA VAL A 44 -6.55 12.28 0.83
C VAL A 44 -7.01 11.11 1.71
N VAL A 45 -6.76 9.87 1.27
CA VAL A 45 -7.13 8.67 2.03
C VAL A 45 -6.43 8.62 3.38
N PHE A 46 -5.10 8.80 3.43
CA PHE A 46 -4.36 8.71 4.68
C PHE A 46 -4.68 9.85 5.65
N SER A 47 -5.09 11.02 5.17
CA SER A 47 -5.56 12.09 6.08
C SER A 47 -6.78 11.68 6.91
N GLN A 48 -7.60 10.75 6.41
CA GLN A 48 -8.85 10.29 7.01
C GLN A 48 -8.76 8.86 7.55
N LEU A 49 -7.64 8.16 7.32
CA LEU A 49 -7.48 6.79 7.76
C LEU A 49 -7.47 6.73 9.29
N SER A 50 -8.14 5.73 9.84
CA SER A 50 -8.17 5.48 11.28
C SER A 50 -7.42 4.18 11.60
N GLY A 51 -6.80 4.14 12.77
CA GLY A 51 -6.04 2.97 13.23
C GLY A 51 -4.57 2.98 12.80
N SER A 52 -3.93 1.83 13.02
CA SER A 52 -2.51 1.59 12.77
C SER A 52 -2.34 0.40 11.84
N ILE A 53 -1.25 0.41 11.07
CA ILE A 53 -0.94 -0.57 10.04
C ILE A 53 0.27 -1.40 10.47
N ASP A 54 0.14 -2.73 10.49
CA ASP A 54 1.23 -3.64 10.84
C ASP A 54 2.26 -3.82 9.70
N ALA A 55 1.81 -3.73 8.44
CA ALA A 55 2.67 -3.92 7.28
C ALA A 55 2.23 -3.08 6.08
N TRP A 56 3.19 -2.39 5.46
CA TRP A 56 2.99 -1.64 4.23
C TRP A 56 3.56 -2.37 3.01
N CYS A 57 2.71 -2.58 2.02
CA CYS A 57 3.11 -2.86 0.64
C CYS A 57 3.16 -1.54 -0.11
N LEU A 58 4.31 -0.87 -0.13
CA LEU A 58 4.47 0.41 -0.82
C LEU A 58 4.77 0.14 -2.30
N ASP A 59 3.70 0.13 -3.08
CA ASP A 59 3.72 -0.22 -4.50
C ASP A 59 3.06 0.87 -5.37
N GLY A 60 3.39 0.87 -6.65
CA GLY A 60 2.94 1.85 -7.63
C GLY A 60 3.81 1.81 -8.89
N PHE A 61 3.60 2.75 -9.81
CA PHE A 61 4.56 2.92 -10.89
C PHE A 61 5.91 3.41 -10.34
N SER A 62 6.98 3.05 -11.04
CA SER A 62 8.34 3.46 -10.67
C SER A 62 8.43 4.98 -10.53
N PRO A 63 9.29 5.51 -9.62
CA PRO A 63 9.32 6.94 -9.32
C PRO A 63 9.56 7.86 -10.51
N ASP A 64 10.25 7.39 -11.54
CA ASP A 64 10.43 8.07 -12.83
C ASP A 64 9.13 8.16 -13.66
N ARG A 65 8.22 7.18 -13.51
CA ARG A 65 6.94 7.13 -14.24
C ARG A 65 5.78 7.80 -13.50
N ASN A 66 5.79 7.81 -12.18
CA ASN A 66 4.74 8.45 -11.37
C ASN A 66 5.35 9.20 -10.18
N PRO A 67 6.10 10.30 -10.42
CA PRO A 67 6.79 11.02 -9.36
C PRO A 67 5.84 11.64 -8.33
N THR A 68 4.60 11.93 -8.72
CA THR A 68 3.59 12.55 -7.86
C THR A 68 3.10 11.64 -6.73
N LEU A 69 3.33 10.32 -6.82
CA LEU A 69 3.05 9.41 -5.72
C LEU A 69 4.13 9.47 -4.63
N TRP A 70 5.40 9.67 -5.00
CA TRP A 70 6.54 9.47 -4.12
C TRP A 70 6.92 10.76 -3.39
N THR A 71 6.01 11.27 -2.57
CA THR A 71 6.12 12.55 -1.86
C THR A 71 6.55 12.36 -0.41
N ASN A 72 7.14 13.40 0.18
CA ASN A 72 7.46 13.41 1.62
C ASN A 72 6.18 13.36 2.48
N GLU A 73 5.11 13.95 1.96
CA GLU A 73 3.77 13.95 2.54
C GLU A 73 3.24 12.51 2.66
N LEU A 74 3.36 11.71 1.60
CA LEU A 74 3.07 10.28 1.64
C LEU A 74 3.90 9.57 2.72
N PHE A 75 5.22 9.71 2.70
CA PHE A 75 6.08 8.98 3.64
C PHE A 75 5.78 9.31 5.11
N ARG A 76 5.51 10.58 5.42
CA ARG A 76 5.05 11.01 6.75
C ARG A 76 3.69 10.42 7.11
N ALA A 77 2.78 10.33 6.15
CA ALA A 77 1.47 9.71 6.37
C ALA A 77 1.61 8.22 6.70
N LEU A 78 2.47 7.48 5.98
CA LEU A 78 2.80 6.09 6.31
C LEU A 78 3.32 5.97 7.74
N ALA A 79 4.29 6.81 8.13
CA ALA A 79 4.85 6.82 9.48
C ALA A 79 3.80 7.14 10.55
N LYS A 80 2.91 8.10 10.31
CA LYS A 80 1.80 8.46 11.21
C LYS A 80 0.86 7.30 11.50
N HIS A 81 0.62 6.44 10.51
CA HIS A 81 -0.23 5.25 10.64
C HIS A 81 0.56 4.00 11.02
N SER A 82 1.84 4.12 11.34
CA SER A 82 2.70 3.02 11.76
C SER A 82 2.88 3.00 13.28
N HIS A 83 3.15 1.82 13.82
CA HIS A 83 3.62 1.61 15.19
C HIS A 83 5.05 1.04 15.17
N ARG A 84 5.63 0.83 16.35
CA ARG A 84 7.05 0.44 16.51
C ARG A 84 7.46 -0.84 15.80
N THR A 85 6.52 -1.73 15.51
CA THR A 85 6.78 -3.02 14.86
C THR A 85 6.22 -3.08 13.44
N THR A 86 5.73 -1.95 12.92
CA THR A 86 5.28 -1.87 11.53
C THR A 86 6.44 -2.14 10.60
N THR A 87 6.19 -2.97 9.59
CA THR A 87 7.15 -3.25 8.52
C THR A 87 6.72 -2.57 7.22
N LEU A 88 7.67 -2.35 6.31
CA LEU A 88 7.40 -1.79 4.99
C LEU A 88 8.31 -2.47 3.96
N SER A 89 7.75 -2.74 2.78
CA SER A 89 8.53 -3.18 1.61
C SER A 89 8.11 -2.41 0.36
N THR A 90 9.05 -2.23 -0.56
CA THR A 90 8.83 -1.62 -1.89
C THR A 90 9.78 -2.24 -2.92
N PHE A 91 9.40 -2.23 -4.19
CA PHE A 91 10.24 -2.76 -5.27
C PHE A 91 11.37 -1.80 -5.69
N THR A 92 11.23 -0.50 -5.39
CA THR A 92 12.18 0.53 -5.85
C THR A 92 13.31 0.75 -4.85
N SER A 93 14.54 0.84 -5.35
CA SER A 93 15.69 1.28 -4.55
C SER A 93 16.10 2.73 -4.84
N ALA A 94 15.18 3.55 -5.36
CA ALA A 94 15.45 4.93 -5.69
C ALA A 94 15.83 5.74 -4.44
N ARG A 95 16.86 6.59 -4.58
CA ARG A 95 17.38 7.40 -3.47
C ARG A 95 16.31 8.28 -2.85
N LEU A 96 15.46 8.91 -3.67
CA LEU A 96 14.33 9.73 -3.21
C LEU A 96 13.45 8.98 -2.20
N VAL A 97 13.08 7.74 -2.52
CA VAL A 97 12.19 6.93 -1.69
C VAL A 97 12.90 6.49 -0.41
N ARG A 98 14.15 6.03 -0.51
CA ARG A 98 14.94 5.63 0.67
C ARG A 98 15.16 6.80 1.63
N ASP A 99 15.59 7.95 1.11
CA ASP A 99 15.89 9.13 1.91
C ASP A 99 14.59 9.67 2.54
N GLY A 100 13.49 9.74 1.77
CA GLY A 100 12.18 10.16 2.28
C GLY A 100 11.57 9.25 3.36
N LEU A 101 11.71 7.92 3.22
CA LEU A 101 11.30 6.97 4.25
C LEU A 101 12.16 7.09 5.53
N THR A 102 13.48 7.30 5.36
CA THR A 102 14.40 7.50 6.48
C THR A 102 14.05 8.78 7.23
N ASP A 103 13.80 9.87 6.50
CA ASP A 103 13.40 11.16 7.08
C ASP A 103 12.03 11.09 7.78
N ALA A 104 11.14 10.21 7.32
CA ALA A 104 9.86 9.92 7.98
C ALA A 104 10.00 9.05 9.24
N GLY A 105 11.19 8.50 9.51
CA GLY A 105 11.50 7.74 10.73
C GLY A 105 11.56 6.22 10.56
N PHE A 106 11.49 5.70 9.32
CA PHE A 106 11.71 4.28 9.06
C PHE A 106 13.20 3.94 9.08
N SER A 107 13.55 2.77 9.61
CA SER A 107 14.86 2.16 9.37
C SER A 107 14.80 1.38 8.06
N VAL A 108 15.55 1.83 7.05
CA VAL A 108 15.49 1.28 5.68
C VAL A 108 16.77 0.52 5.36
N GLU A 109 16.63 -0.73 4.93
CA GLU A 109 17.72 -1.58 4.45
C GLU A 109 17.49 -1.94 2.98
N LYS A 110 18.56 -1.90 2.16
CA LYS A 110 18.51 -2.41 0.80
C LYS A 110 18.81 -3.91 0.80
N VAL A 111 17.88 -4.70 0.28
CA VAL A 111 18.06 -6.13 0.06
C VAL A 111 18.18 -6.46 -1.44
N GLN A 112 18.64 -7.68 -1.74
CA GLN A 112 18.72 -8.17 -3.12
C GLN A 112 17.32 -8.25 -3.73
N GLY A 113 17.12 -7.59 -4.87
CA GLY A 113 15.85 -7.62 -5.60
C GLY A 113 15.66 -8.94 -6.36
N TYR A 114 14.41 -9.25 -6.67
CA TYR A 114 14.09 -10.38 -7.53
C TYR A 114 14.63 -10.13 -8.95
N GLY A 115 15.42 -11.07 -9.49
CA GLY A 115 15.94 -11.00 -10.86
C GLY A 115 17.31 -10.33 -11.03
N GLY A 116 17.91 -9.77 -9.98
CA GLY A 116 19.27 -9.19 -10.01
C GLY A 116 19.30 -7.68 -9.88
#